data_AF-A0A368UAR7-F1
#
_entry.id   AF-A0A368UAR7-F1
#
_cell.length_a   1.000
_cell.length_b   1.000
_cell.length_c   1.000
_cell.angle_alpha   90.00
_cell.angle_beta   90.00
_cell.angle_gamma   90.00
#
_symmetry.space_group_name_H-M   'P 1'
#
loop_
_entity.id
_entity.type
_entity.pdbx_description
1 polymer ?
#
loop_
_entity_poly.entity_id
_entity_poly.type
_entity_poly.pdbx_seq_one_letter_code
_entity_poly.pdbx_strand_id
1 'polypeptide(L)'
;MNIDIRDNNRKSNIREYKKVIDVLGYRNAPISFAKFQEMKYNDVEKYEQLVDKTFVQNKFNIGEWLDKINPEKQARHFQSSVAGGKSYFYDDVDVEGLYNKYKQTSTFRRTRKGRNEENYEMINLPDNLKLGKDVYTGEYINGFTIHYSKTGSHIIPTYHRKEGKDET
;
A
#
# COMPACT_ATOMS: atom_id res chain seq x y z
N MET A 1 -12.68 28.61 -4.05
CA MET A 1 -13.12 27.19 -4.08
C MET A 1 -13.99 27.03 -5.32
N ASN A 2 -13.51 26.35 -6.38
CA ASN A 2 -14.17 26.31 -7.70
C ASN A 2 -15.37 25.36 -7.71
N ILE A 3 -16.56 25.88 -7.40
CA ILE A 3 -17.86 25.18 -7.51
C ILE A 3 -18.03 24.57 -8.91
N ASP A 4 -17.57 25.30 -9.94
CA ASP A 4 -17.64 24.95 -11.35
C ASP A 4 -17.01 23.57 -11.68
N ILE A 5 -15.82 23.27 -11.14
CA ILE A 5 -15.13 21.99 -11.42
C ILE A 5 -15.88 20.79 -10.80
N ARG A 6 -16.47 20.97 -9.62
CA ARG A 6 -17.19 19.89 -8.91
C ARG A 6 -18.49 19.54 -9.60
N ASP A 7 -19.21 20.54 -10.09
CA ASP A 7 -20.48 20.36 -10.78
C ASP A 7 -20.28 19.84 -12.20
N ASN A 8 -19.27 20.33 -12.94
CA ASN A 8 -18.91 19.82 -14.27
C ASN A 8 -18.55 18.33 -14.26
N ASN A 9 -17.95 17.84 -13.17
CA ASN A 9 -17.54 16.44 -13.01
C ASN A 9 -18.52 15.59 -12.18
N ARG A 10 -19.66 16.15 -11.77
CA ARG A 10 -20.58 15.51 -10.80
C ARG A 10 -20.98 14.10 -11.20
N LYS A 11 -21.33 13.88 -12.48
CA LYS A 11 -21.75 12.56 -12.99
C LYS A 11 -20.64 11.52 -12.90
N SER A 12 -19.40 11.89 -13.22
CA SER A 12 -18.24 10.98 -13.07
C SER A 12 -17.97 10.67 -11.60
N ASN A 13 -17.94 11.71 -10.77
CA ASN A 13 -17.69 11.59 -9.34
C ASN A 13 -18.73 10.68 -8.66
N ILE A 14 -20.01 10.75 -9.04
CA ILE A 14 -21.05 9.87 -8.49
C ILE A 14 -20.77 8.41 -8.85
N ARG A 15 -20.34 8.12 -10.08
CA ARG A 15 -20.01 6.75 -10.51
C ARG A 15 -18.83 6.20 -9.72
N GLU A 16 -17.78 7.00 -9.57
CA GLU A 16 -16.61 6.64 -8.78
C GLU A 16 -16.97 6.38 -7.31
N TYR A 17 -17.72 7.29 -6.69
CA TYR A 17 -18.19 7.14 -5.31
C TYR A 17 -19.02 5.87 -5.11
N LYS A 18 -19.94 5.57 -6.03
CA LYS A 18 -20.73 4.32 -5.99
C LYS A 18 -19.84 3.09 -6.10
N LYS A 19 -18.82 3.10 -6.96
CA LYS A 19 -17.86 2.00 -7.08
C LYS A 19 -17.07 1.80 -5.79
N VAL A 20 -16.64 2.88 -5.14
CA VAL A 20 -15.95 2.80 -3.84
C VAL A 20 -16.85 2.13 -2.80
N ILE A 21 -18.13 2.53 -2.70
CA ILE A 21 -19.09 1.91 -1.77
C ILE A 21 -19.30 0.43 -2.10
N ASP A 22 -19.50 0.09 -3.37
CA ASP A 22 -19.74 -1.28 -3.82
C ASP A 22 -18.59 -2.22 -3.44
N VAL A 23 -17.35 -1.73 -3.56
CA VAL A 23 -16.14 -2.51 -3.30
C VAL A 23 -15.76 -2.55 -1.82
N LEU A 24 -15.79 -1.41 -1.12
CA LEU A 24 -15.29 -1.28 0.26
C LEU A 24 -16.39 -1.40 1.33
N GLY A 25 -17.65 -1.24 0.92
CA GLY A 25 -18.79 -1.08 1.82
C GLY A 25 -18.86 0.29 2.47
N TYR A 26 -20.05 0.64 2.99
CA TYR A 26 -20.32 1.96 3.57
C TYR A 26 -19.41 2.33 4.75
N ARG A 27 -18.96 1.35 5.55
CA ARG A 27 -18.13 1.60 6.73
C ARG A 27 -16.69 2.03 6.38
N ASN A 28 -16.20 1.67 5.20
CA ASN A 28 -14.83 1.93 4.76
C ASN A 28 -14.75 2.94 3.61
N ALA A 29 -15.88 3.46 3.16
CA ALA A 29 -16.00 4.50 2.15
C ALA A 29 -16.19 5.88 2.80
N PRO A 30 -16.00 7.00 2.07
CA PRO A 30 -16.38 8.32 2.58
C PRO A 30 -17.85 8.36 2.99
N ILE A 31 -18.13 9.02 4.11
CA ILE A 31 -19.47 9.04 4.74
C ILE A 31 -20.55 9.62 3.81
N SER A 32 -20.16 10.48 2.86
CA SER A 32 -21.08 11.05 1.89
C SER A 32 -20.38 11.39 0.56
N PHE A 33 -21.19 11.57 -0.49
CA PHE A 33 -20.70 12.04 -1.79
C PHE A 33 -19.99 13.40 -1.68
N ALA A 34 -20.50 14.31 -0.85
CA ALA A 34 -19.88 15.60 -0.62
C ALA A 34 -18.49 15.45 0.01
N LYS A 35 -18.33 14.54 0.99
CA LYS A 35 -17.03 14.22 1.57
C LYS A 35 -16.08 13.55 0.60
N PHE A 36 -16.60 12.67 -0.27
CA PHE A 36 -15.82 12.11 -1.38
C PHE A 36 -15.29 13.22 -2.32
N GLN A 37 -16.13 14.17 -2.72
CA GLN A 37 -15.68 15.29 -3.57
C GLN A 37 -14.72 16.22 -2.84
N GLU A 38 -14.96 16.51 -1.57
CA GLU A 38 -14.04 17.31 -0.76
C GLU A 38 -12.66 16.68 -0.71
N MET A 39 -12.59 15.38 -0.39
CA MET A 39 -11.34 14.60 -0.40
C MET A 39 -10.68 14.65 -1.80
N LYS A 40 -11.42 14.32 -2.86
CA LYS A 40 -10.89 14.26 -4.22
C LYS A 40 -10.21 15.55 -4.70
N TYR A 41 -10.75 16.71 -4.33
CA TYR A 41 -10.27 17.99 -4.86
C TYR A 41 -9.44 18.81 -3.87
N ASN A 42 -9.48 18.49 -2.58
CA ASN A 42 -8.79 19.25 -1.54
C ASN A 42 -7.76 18.40 -0.76
N ASP A 43 -7.81 17.07 -0.84
CA ASP A 43 -6.94 16.13 -0.14
C ASP A 43 -6.54 14.99 -1.07
N VAL A 44 -5.68 15.32 -2.05
CA VAL A 44 -5.28 14.43 -3.14
C VAL A 44 -4.64 13.16 -2.60
N GLU A 45 -3.83 13.26 -1.54
CA GLU A 45 -3.17 12.10 -0.93
C GLU A 45 -4.19 11.10 -0.34
N LYS A 46 -5.14 11.57 0.47
CA LYS A 46 -6.20 10.68 0.99
C LYS A 46 -7.07 10.11 -0.12
N TYR A 47 -7.32 10.88 -1.18
CA TYR A 47 -8.06 10.40 -2.33
C TYR A 47 -7.31 9.29 -3.06
N GLU A 48 -6.01 9.44 -3.29
CA GLU A 48 -5.17 8.41 -3.91
C GLU A 48 -5.12 7.13 -3.07
N GLN A 49 -4.95 7.26 -1.75
CA GLN A 49 -5.02 6.12 -0.82
C GLN A 49 -6.38 5.41 -0.89
N LEU A 50 -7.50 6.14 -0.95
CA LEU A 50 -8.83 5.56 -1.11
C LEU A 50 -8.97 4.80 -2.44
N VAL A 51 -8.47 5.37 -3.53
CA VAL A 51 -8.48 4.75 -4.86
C VAL A 51 -7.65 3.46 -4.86
N ASP A 52 -6.47 3.47 -4.23
CA ASP A 52 -5.59 2.31 -4.13
C ASP A 52 -6.19 1.20 -3.28
N LYS A 53 -6.74 1.54 -2.12
CA LYS A 53 -7.49 0.62 -1.28
C LYS A 53 -8.65 -0.03 -2.04
N THR A 54 -9.42 0.79 -2.76
CA THR A 54 -10.54 0.30 -3.61
C THR A 54 -10.02 -0.64 -4.70
N PHE A 55 -8.91 -0.31 -5.34
CA PHE A 55 -8.32 -1.15 -6.37
C PHE A 55 -7.89 -2.53 -5.85
N VAL A 56 -7.15 -2.57 -4.74
CA VAL A 56 -6.72 -3.82 -4.09
C VAL A 56 -7.94 -4.65 -3.67
N GLN A 57 -8.89 -4.05 -2.96
CA GLN A 57 -10.06 -4.78 -2.49
C GLN A 57 -10.89 -5.35 -3.64
N ASN A 58 -11.03 -4.61 -4.74
CA ASN A 58 -11.72 -5.12 -5.92
C ASN A 58 -11.00 -6.34 -6.51
N LYS A 59 -9.65 -6.34 -6.54
CA LYS A 59 -8.86 -7.49 -7.01
C LYS A 59 -9.05 -8.73 -6.13
N PHE A 60 -9.22 -8.55 -4.82
CA PHE A 60 -9.59 -9.63 -3.91
C PHE A 60 -11.02 -10.12 -4.15
N ASN A 61 -11.99 -9.20 -4.25
CA ASN A 61 -13.41 -9.54 -4.42
C ASN A 61 -13.66 -10.37 -5.69
N ILE A 62 -12.95 -10.09 -6.79
CA ILE A 62 -13.08 -10.84 -8.04
C ILE A 62 -12.17 -12.07 -8.12
N GLY A 63 -11.42 -12.37 -7.06
CA GLY A 63 -10.51 -13.53 -6.99
C GLY A 63 -9.27 -13.43 -7.89
N GLU A 64 -8.94 -12.25 -8.39
CA GLU A 64 -7.73 -12.07 -9.21
C GLU A 64 -6.48 -12.14 -8.35
N TRP A 65 -6.53 -11.62 -7.12
CA TRP A 65 -5.47 -11.73 -6.12
C TRP A 65 -5.96 -12.48 -4.89
N LEU A 66 -5.05 -13.23 -4.26
CA LEU A 66 -5.35 -13.91 -3.00
C LEU A 66 -4.94 -13.02 -1.82
N ASP A 67 -5.90 -12.76 -0.94
CA ASP A 67 -5.72 -11.99 0.30
C ASP A 67 -5.10 -12.86 1.41
N LYS A 68 -3.87 -13.32 1.18
CA LYS A 68 -3.05 -14.09 2.15
C LYS A 68 -1.58 -14.04 1.77
N ILE A 69 -0.69 -14.26 2.74
CA ILE A 69 0.72 -14.48 2.43
C ILE A 69 0.93 -15.82 1.68
N ASN A 70 1.81 -15.79 0.69
CA ASN A 70 2.35 -16.96 0.04
C ASN A 70 3.64 -17.38 0.78
N PRO A 71 3.64 -18.50 1.53
CA PRO A 71 4.76 -18.88 2.38
C PRO A 71 6.03 -19.20 1.57
N GLU A 72 5.90 -19.79 0.37
CA GLU A 72 7.04 -20.14 -0.48
C GLU A 72 7.78 -18.89 -0.98
N LYS A 73 7.03 -17.87 -1.40
CA LYS A 73 7.60 -16.58 -1.82
C LYS A 73 8.16 -15.83 -0.61
N GLN A 74 7.44 -15.85 0.51
CA GLN A 74 7.84 -15.16 1.74
C GLN A 74 9.13 -15.74 2.35
N ALA A 75 9.34 -17.06 2.24
CA ALA A 75 10.52 -17.73 2.76
C ALA A 75 11.84 -17.10 2.28
N ARG A 76 11.88 -16.46 1.11
CA ARG A 76 13.09 -15.84 0.55
C ARG A 76 13.49 -14.52 1.22
N HIS A 77 12.67 -14.04 2.16
CA HIS A 77 12.82 -12.75 2.83
C HIS A 77 13.11 -12.88 4.32
N PHE A 78 13.44 -14.07 4.80
CA PHE A 78 13.82 -14.33 6.20
C PHE A 78 15.33 -14.52 6.35
N GLN A 79 15.86 -14.18 7.52
CA GLN A 79 17.29 -14.20 7.83
C GLN A 79 17.95 -15.56 7.53
N SER A 80 17.28 -16.65 7.90
CA SER A 80 17.81 -18.01 7.75
C SER A 80 17.90 -18.51 6.29
N SER A 81 17.16 -17.90 5.37
CA SER A 81 16.92 -18.43 4.01
C SER A 81 17.13 -17.40 2.90
N VAL A 82 17.38 -16.15 3.25
CA VAL A 82 17.65 -15.07 2.28
C VAL A 82 18.95 -15.35 1.51
N ALA A 83 18.91 -15.16 0.19
CA ALA A 83 20.12 -15.20 -0.62
C ALA A 83 21.02 -13.99 -0.30
N GLY A 84 22.33 -14.18 -0.30
CA GLY A 84 23.29 -13.11 -0.05
C GLY A 84 23.04 -11.85 -0.90
N GLY A 85 23.24 -10.68 -0.29
CA GLY A 85 23.03 -9.39 -0.96
C GLY A 85 21.57 -8.92 -1.00
N LYS A 86 20.69 -9.45 -0.13
CA LYS A 86 19.30 -9.00 0.02
C LYS A 86 18.95 -8.69 1.48
N SER A 87 18.11 -7.68 1.66
CA SER A 87 17.51 -7.32 2.95
C SER A 87 16.54 -8.42 3.41
N TYR A 88 16.35 -8.55 4.72
CA TYR A 88 15.58 -9.65 5.32
C TYR A 88 14.86 -9.23 6.60
N PHE A 89 13.80 -9.96 6.93
CA PHE A 89 13.16 -9.98 8.25
C PHE A 89 13.87 -10.98 9.18
N TYR A 90 13.81 -10.74 10.49
CA TYR A 90 14.18 -11.77 11.47
C TYR A 90 13.20 -12.94 11.43
N ASP A 91 13.66 -14.14 11.75
CA ASP A 91 12.88 -15.38 11.60
C ASP A 91 11.66 -15.45 12.54
N ASP A 92 11.64 -14.66 13.63
CA ASP A 92 10.57 -14.58 14.63
C ASP A 92 9.48 -13.56 14.28
N VAL A 93 9.61 -12.84 13.17
CA VAL A 93 8.64 -11.81 12.77
C VAL A 93 7.34 -12.44 12.27
N ASP A 94 6.22 -11.99 12.86
CA ASP A 94 4.87 -12.30 12.38
C ASP A 94 4.52 -11.51 11.11
N VAL A 95 4.94 -12.05 9.96
CA VAL A 95 4.70 -11.45 8.63
C VAL A 95 3.22 -11.44 8.24
N GLU A 96 2.41 -12.38 8.72
CA GLU A 96 0.96 -12.42 8.46
C GLU A 96 0.26 -11.32 9.27
N GLY A 97 0.67 -11.11 10.52
CA GLY A 97 0.24 -9.99 11.34
C GLY A 97 0.61 -8.64 10.73
N LEU A 98 1.83 -8.50 10.21
CA LEU A 98 2.25 -7.29 9.49
C LEU A 98 1.42 -7.07 8.22
N TYR A 99 1.22 -8.10 7.41
CA TYR A 99 0.39 -8.02 6.22
C TYR A 99 -1.02 -7.54 6.54
N ASN A 100 -1.69 -8.18 7.50
CA ASN A 100 -3.06 -7.81 7.84
C ASN A 100 -3.17 -6.44 8.49
N LYS A 101 -2.13 -6.00 9.22
CA LYS A 101 -2.06 -4.67 9.83
C LYS A 101 -1.91 -3.55 8.79
N TYR A 102 -1.09 -3.77 7.75
CA TYR A 102 -0.65 -2.70 6.85
C TYR A 102 -1.20 -2.79 5.43
N LYS A 103 -1.82 -3.90 5.00
CA LYS A 103 -2.42 -3.97 3.67
C LYS A 103 -3.46 -2.87 3.48
N GLN A 104 -3.44 -2.21 2.31
CA GLN A 104 -4.38 -1.15 1.95
C GLN A 104 -4.33 0.08 2.89
N THR A 105 -3.17 0.36 3.49
CA THR A 105 -2.98 1.51 4.39
C THR A 105 -2.08 2.59 3.81
N SER A 106 -1.35 2.28 2.74
CA SER A 106 -0.41 3.18 2.09
C SER A 106 -0.67 3.27 0.58
N THR A 107 0.26 3.92 -0.12
CA THR A 107 0.18 4.17 -1.55
C THR A 107 1.00 3.16 -2.35
N PHE A 108 0.59 2.96 -3.60
CA PHE A 108 1.37 2.17 -4.53
C PHE A 108 2.61 2.89 -5.02
N ARG A 109 3.69 2.13 -5.23
CA ARG A 109 4.80 2.56 -6.06
C ARG A 109 4.28 2.83 -7.47
N ARG A 110 4.63 3.99 -8.04
CA ARG A 110 4.19 4.40 -9.38
C ARG A 110 5.35 4.47 -10.35
N THR A 111 5.11 3.98 -11.56
CA THR A 111 5.96 4.27 -12.72
C THR A 111 5.91 5.77 -13.04
N ARG A 112 6.88 6.27 -13.82
CA ARG A 112 6.88 7.67 -14.32
C ARG A 112 5.59 8.07 -15.07
N LYS A 113 4.82 7.10 -15.56
CA LYS A 113 3.53 7.31 -16.24
C LYS A 113 2.31 7.25 -15.29
N GLY A 114 2.52 7.21 -13.97
CA GLY A 114 1.45 7.17 -12.97
C GLY A 114 0.77 5.80 -12.79
N ARG A 115 1.23 4.76 -13.48
CA ARG A 115 0.70 3.39 -13.33
C ARG A 115 1.31 2.71 -12.11
N ASN A 116 0.56 1.87 -11.40
CA ASN A 116 1.07 1.02 -10.33
C ASN A 116 2.24 0.19 -10.88
N GLU A 117 3.38 0.25 -10.23
CA GLU A 117 4.55 -0.54 -10.56
C GLU A 117 4.44 -1.88 -9.85
N GLU A 118 4.33 -2.96 -10.62
CA GLU A 118 4.33 -4.36 -10.15
C GLU A 118 3.36 -4.68 -9.01
N ASN A 119 2.32 -3.86 -8.84
CA ASN A 119 1.35 -3.96 -7.73
C ASN A 119 1.99 -3.87 -6.34
N TYR A 120 3.03 -3.04 -6.21
CA TYR A 120 3.72 -2.78 -4.96
C TYR A 120 3.06 -1.67 -4.14
N GLU A 121 2.66 -1.98 -2.91
CA GLU A 121 2.30 -0.99 -1.88
C GLU A 121 3.49 -0.79 -0.93
N MET A 122 3.89 0.45 -0.70
CA MET A 122 5.07 0.79 0.11
C MET A 122 4.67 1.16 1.53
N ILE A 123 5.18 0.43 2.53
CA ILE A 123 4.84 0.62 3.94
C ILE A 123 6.05 1.21 4.67
N ASN A 124 5.85 2.36 5.32
CA ASN A 124 6.80 2.90 6.28
C ASN A 124 6.53 2.33 7.66
N LEU A 125 7.58 1.85 8.32
CA LEU A 125 7.52 1.35 9.70
C LEU A 125 7.84 2.49 10.68
N PRO A 126 7.22 2.48 11.86
CA PRO A 126 7.69 3.26 13.01
C PRO A 126 9.14 2.96 13.37
N ASP A 127 9.91 4.00 13.73
CA ASP A 127 11.36 3.91 14.01
C ASP A 127 11.75 2.97 15.15
N ASN A 128 10.81 2.62 16.04
CA ASN A 128 11.05 1.70 17.15
C ASN A 128 10.93 0.21 16.75
N LEU A 129 10.40 -0.10 15.56
CA LEU A 129 10.24 -1.47 15.11
C LEU A 129 11.51 -1.98 14.42
N LYS A 130 12.15 -2.96 15.05
CA LYS A 130 13.37 -3.60 14.57
C LYS A 130 13.06 -4.98 14.04
N LEU A 131 12.47 -5.03 12.85
CA LEU A 131 11.92 -6.27 12.26
C LEU A 131 12.91 -7.00 11.34
N GLY A 132 14.07 -6.44 11.07
CA GLY A 132 15.03 -7.02 10.15
C GLY A 132 16.16 -6.07 9.79
N LYS A 133 17.00 -6.49 8.85
CA LYS A 133 18.16 -5.72 8.41
C LYS A 133 18.11 -5.43 6.92
N ASP A 134 18.48 -4.20 6.59
CA ASP A 134 18.77 -3.80 5.23
C ASP A 134 20.22 -4.14 4.88
N VAL A 135 20.42 -4.84 3.77
CA VAL A 135 21.75 -5.34 3.39
C VAL A 135 22.67 -4.22 2.87
N TYR A 136 22.10 -3.17 2.29
CA TYR A 136 22.87 -2.12 1.63
C TYR A 136 23.41 -1.09 2.63
N THR A 137 22.62 -0.79 3.66
CA THR A 137 22.99 0.16 4.71
C THR A 137 23.55 -0.52 5.96
N GLY A 138 23.22 -1.81 6.20
CA GLY A 138 23.49 -2.50 7.47
C GLY A 138 22.56 -2.08 8.61
N GLU A 139 21.66 -1.13 8.36
CA GLU A 139 20.70 -0.61 9.31
C GLU A 139 19.49 -1.52 9.46
N TYR A 140 18.66 -1.23 10.46
CA TYR A 140 17.34 -1.85 10.52
C TYR A 140 16.50 -1.40 9.32
N ILE A 141 15.70 -2.32 8.77
CA ILE A 141 14.68 -1.94 7.79
C ILE A 141 13.75 -0.90 8.42
N ASN A 142 13.38 0.11 7.64
CA ASN A 142 12.43 1.15 8.07
C ASN A 142 11.10 1.06 7.31
N GLY A 143 10.92 0.01 6.54
CA GLY A 143 9.73 -0.24 5.76
C GLY A 143 9.72 -1.62 5.14
N PHE A 144 8.66 -1.89 4.42
CA PHE A 144 8.56 -3.06 3.55
C PHE A 144 7.59 -2.77 2.41
N THR A 145 7.72 -3.53 1.34
CA THR A 145 6.81 -3.47 0.20
C THR A 145 5.89 -4.69 0.19
N ILE A 146 4.58 -4.47 0.14
CA ILE A 146 3.62 -5.54 -0.09
C ILE A 146 3.48 -5.75 -1.60
N HIS A 147 3.79 -6.96 -2.07
CA HIS A 147 3.54 -7.35 -3.45
C HIS A 147 2.27 -8.21 -3.53
N TYR A 148 1.21 -7.65 -4.09
CA TYR A 148 -0.03 -8.39 -4.34
C TYR A 148 0.07 -9.27 -5.59
N SER A 149 -0.39 -10.53 -5.50
CA SER A 149 -0.33 -11.45 -6.64
C SER A 149 -1.44 -12.51 -6.64
N LYS A 150 -1.59 -13.20 -7.78
CA LYS A 150 -2.57 -14.28 -7.97
C LYS A 150 -2.34 -15.49 -7.06
N THR A 151 -1.10 -15.74 -6.64
CA THR A 151 -0.76 -16.93 -5.84
C THR A 151 -0.65 -16.60 -4.35
N GLY A 152 -1.05 -15.40 -3.93
CA GLY A 152 -0.81 -14.86 -2.59
C GLY A 152 0.27 -13.79 -2.59
N SER A 153 0.19 -12.91 -1.60
CA SER A 153 1.08 -11.78 -1.44
C SER A 153 2.39 -12.20 -0.76
N HIS A 154 3.42 -11.39 -0.89
CA HIS A 154 4.58 -11.47 0.00
C HIS A 154 5.04 -10.05 0.33
N ILE A 155 5.69 -9.91 1.47
CA ILE A 155 6.24 -8.64 1.93
C ILE A 155 7.76 -8.68 1.81
N ILE A 156 8.30 -7.64 1.19
CA ILE A 156 9.71 -7.50 0.87
C ILE A 156 10.28 -6.45 1.83
N PRO A 157 11.22 -6.81 2.72
CA PRO A 157 11.86 -5.85 3.61
C PRO A 157 12.65 -4.82 2.81
N THR A 158 12.49 -3.54 3.14
CA THR A 158 13.10 -2.44 2.39
C THR A 158 13.61 -1.34 3.31
N TYR A 159 14.55 -0.55 2.78
CA TYR A 159 14.96 0.72 3.37
C TYR A 159 14.51 1.86 2.46
N HIS A 160 13.52 2.63 2.92
CA HIS A 160 13.09 3.86 2.28
C HIS A 160 14.03 4.99 2.75
N ARG A 161 14.75 5.61 1.81
CA ARG A 161 15.61 6.74 2.15
C ARG A 161 14.72 7.85 2.72
N LYS A 162 14.95 8.25 3.96
CA LYS A 162 14.29 9.43 4.54
C LYS A 162 14.82 10.64 3.78
N GLU A 163 13.94 11.39 3.11
CA GLU A 163 14.34 12.67 2.52
C GLU A 163 14.77 13.63 3.66
N GLY A 164 16.03 14.06 3.64
CA GLY A 164 16.53 15.23 4.38
C GLY A 164 16.67 15.12 5.91
N LYS A 165 17.72 14.43 6.38
CA LYS A 165 18.54 14.92 7.51
C LYS A 165 20.01 14.87 7.10
N ASP A 166 20.31 15.53 5.98
CA ASP A 166 21.67 15.87 5.57
C ASP A 166 21.57 17.11 4.69
N GLU A 167 21.42 18.27 5.32
CA GLU A 167 22.17 19.46 4.91
C GLU A 167 22.67 20.11 6.21
N THR A 168 23.99 20.19 6.30
CA THR A 168 24.83 20.86 7.29
C THR A 168 24.45 22.30 7.57
#